data_AF-A0A946HRJ3-F1
#
_entry.id   AF-A0A946HRJ3-F1
#
_cell.length_a   1.000
_cell.length_b   1.000
_cell.length_c   1.000
_cell.angle_alpha   90.00
_cell.angle_beta   90.00
_cell.angle_gamma   90.00
#
_symmetry.space_group_name_H-M   'P 1'
#
loop_
_entity.id
_entity.type
_entity.pdbx_description
1 polymer ?
#
loop_
_entity_poly.entity_id
_entity_poly.type
_entity_poly.pdbx_seq_one_letter_code
_entity_poly.pdbx_strand_id
1 'polypeptide(L)'
;MVRQVAKPFISDHYDDSVLFAKIAKEITEQGFSINPAAVPMPLVSALSDHVVSINDEKFSAAGIGRGKRFTRSKFVRTDEICWIEGDSEAGRDW
;
A
#
# COMPACT_ATOMS: atom_id res chain seq x y z
N MET A 1 -15.80 26.33 -16.33
CA MET A 1 -15.16 25.00 -16.25
C MET A 1 -13.90 25.15 -15.42
N VAL A 2 -14.01 24.95 -14.10
CA VAL A 2 -12.88 25.14 -13.18
C VAL A 2 -12.12 23.83 -13.14
N ARG A 3 -10.88 23.83 -13.63
CA ARG A 3 -9.95 22.70 -13.45
C ARG A 3 -9.63 22.64 -11.96
N GLN A 4 -10.14 21.63 -11.27
CA GLN A 4 -9.72 21.31 -9.92
C GLN A 4 -8.31 20.77 -10.02
N VAL A 5 -7.34 21.65 -9.81
CA VAL A 5 -5.94 21.26 -9.62
C VAL A 5 -5.91 20.58 -8.25
N ALA A 6 -5.54 19.31 -8.21
CA ALA A 6 -5.37 18.59 -6.96
C ALA A 6 -4.43 19.39 -6.05
N LYS A 7 -4.89 19.67 -4.83
CA LYS A 7 -4.05 20.33 -3.83
C LYS A 7 -2.91 19.35 -3.51
N PRO A 8 -1.64 19.78 -3.56
CA PRO A 8 -0.55 18.95 -3.09
C PRO A 8 -0.82 18.56 -1.63
N PHE A 9 -0.59 17.29 -1.30
CA PHE A 9 -0.62 16.79 0.08
C PHE A 9 0.34 17.66 0.90
N ILE A 10 -0.20 18.61 1.66
CA ILE A 10 0.59 19.39 2.59
C ILE A 10 0.97 18.40 3.69
N SER A 11 2.24 18.01 3.66
CA SER A 11 2.95 17.39 4.76
C SER A 11 2.88 18.35 5.95
N ASP A 12 1.82 18.24 6.75
CA ASP A 12 1.95 18.55 8.16
C ASP A 12 3.01 17.57 8.66
N HIS A 13 4.15 18.09 9.12
CA HIS A 13 5.26 17.31 9.65
C HIS A 13 4.77 16.49 10.85
N TYR A 14 4.18 15.33 10.55
CA TYR A 14 3.77 14.36 11.54
C TYR A 14 5.05 13.73 12.05
N ASP A 15 5.36 13.97 13.33
CA ASP A 15 6.50 13.33 13.97
C ASP A 15 6.15 11.86 14.22
N ASP A 16 6.40 11.03 13.21
CA ASP A 16 6.20 9.58 13.25
C ASP A 16 7.26 8.86 14.10
N SER A 17 8.19 9.58 14.76
CA SER A 17 9.26 8.97 15.55
C SER A 17 8.74 8.02 16.62
N VAL A 18 7.62 8.35 17.27
CA VAL A 18 6.97 7.50 18.29
C VAL A 18 6.43 6.22 17.66
N LEU A 19 5.79 6.32 16.48
CA LEU A 19 5.27 5.17 15.74
C LEU A 19 6.41 4.25 15.29
N PHE A 20 7.47 4.80 14.71
CA PHE A 20 8.62 4.02 14.26
C PHE A 20 9.39 3.39 15.42
N ALA A 21 9.53 4.07 16.55
CA ALA A 21 10.13 3.51 17.76
C ALA A 21 9.32 2.32 18.30
N LYS A 22 7.98 2.43 18.30
CA LYS A 22 7.09 1.32 18.67
C LYS A 22 7.25 0.13 17.71
N ILE A 23 7.23 0.36 16.40
CA ILE A 23 7.43 -0.68 15.39
C ILE A 23 8.76 -1.40 15.60
N ALA A 24 9.86 -0.66 15.76
CA ALA A 24 11.19 -1.23 15.95
C ALA A 24 11.26 -2.10 17.22
N LYS A 25 10.72 -1.59 18.34
CA LYS A 25 10.68 -2.31 19.62
C LYS A 25 9.87 -3.61 19.50
N GLU A 26 8.64 -3.53 19.00
CA GLU A 26 7.74 -4.69 18.93
C GLU A 26 8.24 -5.75 17.93
N ILE A 27 8.79 -5.36 16.77
CA ILE A 27 9.42 -6.33 15.86
C ILE A 27 10.61 -7.02 16.53
N THR A 28 11.42 -6.30 17.30
CA THR A 28 12.60 -6.86 18.01
C THR A 28 12.19 -7.83 19.11
N GLU A 29 11.16 -7.50 19.89
CA GLU A 29 10.76 -8.27 21.07
C GLU A 29 9.83 -9.46 20.75
N GLN A 30 8.92 -9.31 19.79
CA GLN A 30 7.86 -10.30 19.53
C GLN A 30 7.69 -10.68 18.04
N GLY A 31 8.41 -10.01 17.12
CA GLY A 31 8.39 -10.34 15.70
C GLY A 31 7.23 -9.75 14.87
N PHE A 32 6.34 -8.95 15.47
CA PHE A 32 5.26 -8.23 14.77
C PHE A 32 4.85 -6.95 15.51
N SER A 33 4.20 -6.01 14.80
CA SER A 33 3.65 -4.78 15.37
C SER A 33 2.31 -4.45 14.73
N ILE A 34 1.28 -4.13 15.53
CA ILE A 34 -0.04 -3.74 15.05
C ILE A 34 -0.27 -2.27 15.42
N ASN A 35 -0.48 -1.43 14.41
CA ASN A 35 -0.63 0.02 14.55
C ASN A 35 -1.88 0.49 13.77
N PRO A 36 -3.04 0.55 14.43
CA PRO A 36 -4.24 1.13 13.82
C PRO A 36 -3.99 2.59 13.42
N ALA A 37 -4.54 3.01 12.28
CA ALA A 37 -4.42 4.39 11.76
C ALA A 37 -2.96 4.88 11.57
N ALA A 38 -2.03 3.97 11.27
CA ALA A 38 -0.62 4.30 10.99
C ALA A 38 -0.38 4.99 9.63
N VAL A 39 -1.41 5.11 8.80
CA VAL A 39 -1.35 5.78 7.50
C VAL A 39 -2.38 6.92 7.50
N PRO A 40 -2.05 8.12 7.00
CA PRO A 40 -2.99 9.22 6.91
C PRO A 40 -4.26 8.83 6.16
N MET A 41 -5.43 9.10 6.76
CA MET A 41 -6.73 8.75 6.18
C MET A 41 -6.91 9.25 4.73
N PRO A 42 -6.50 10.47 4.35
CA PRO A 42 -6.62 10.93 2.96
C PRO A 42 -5.89 10.03 1.96
N LEU A 43 -4.69 9.53 2.31
CA LEU A 43 -3.92 8.62 1.45
C LEU A 43 -4.61 7.26 1.34
N VAL A 44 -5.10 6.72 2.45
CA VAL A 44 -5.86 5.45 2.46
C VAL A 44 -7.12 5.55 1.59
N SER A 45 -7.87 6.65 1.70
CA SER A 45 -9.05 6.90 0.87
C SER A 45 -8.69 6.97 -0.61
N ALA A 46 -7.65 7.73 -0.98
CA ALA A 46 -7.21 7.84 -2.37
C ALA A 46 -6.77 6.48 -2.96
N LEU A 47 -6.03 5.69 -2.20
CA LEU A 47 -5.61 4.34 -2.60
C LEU A 47 -6.80 3.38 -2.74
N SER A 48 -7.77 3.45 -1.82
CA SER A 48 -8.99 2.65 -1.86
C SER A 48 -9.85 2.98 -3.09
N ASP A 49 -10.06 4.26 -3.38
CA ASP A 49 -10.80 4.69 -4.56
C ASP A 49 -10.07 4.28 -5.84
N HIS A 50 -8.73 4.40 -5.84
CA HIS A 50 -7.94 4.00 -6.99
C HIS A 50 -8.02 2.49 -7.26
N VAL A 51 -7.81 1.63 -6.26
CA VAL A 51 -7.81 0.17 -6.47
C VAL A 51 -9.15 -0.34 -6.98
N VAL A 52 -10.27 0.25 -6.52
CA VAL A 52 -11.63 -0.09 -7.00
C VAL A 52 -11.87 0.41 -8.43
N SER A 53 -11.14 1.42 -8.89
CA SER A 53 -11.26 1.97 -10.26
C SER A 53 -10.40 1.25 -11.31
N ILE A 54 -9.43 0.42 -10.88
CA ILE A 54 -8.52 -0.29 -11.78
C ILE A 54 -9.29 -1.39 -12.53
N ASN A 55 -9.06 -1.52 -13.84
CA ASN A 55 -9.59 -2.63 -14.62
C ASN A 55 -9.01 -3.96 -14.11
N ASP A 56 -9.87 -4.96 -13.86
CA ASP A 56 -9.51 -6.32 -13.43
C ASP A 56 -8.39 -6.94 -14.27
N GLU A 57 -8.29 -6.62 -15.56
CA GLU A 57 -7.20 -7.08 -16.45
C GLU A 57 -5.80 -6.61 -16.03
N LYS A 58 -5.70 -5.58 -15.18
CA LYS A 58 -4.43 -5.10 -14.61
C LYS A 58 -3.96 -5.94 -13.42
N PHE A 59 -4.83 -6.77 -12.87
CA PHE A 59 -4.48 -7.70 -11.80
C PHE A 59 -3.97 -9.00 -12.40
N SER A 60 -3.08 -9.67 -11.67
CA SER A 60 -2.53 -10.96 -12.06
C SER A 60 -2.53 -11.92 -10.88
N ALA A 61 -2.84 -13.18 -11.15
CA ALA A 61 -2.78 -14.25 -10.14
C ALA A 61 -1.40 -14.27 -9.46
N ALA A 62 -1.42 -14.10 -8.14
CA ALA A 62 -0.22 -13.91 -7.36
C ALA A 62 0.57 -15.22 -7.23
N GLY A 63 1.89 -15.13 -7.41
CA GLY A 63 2.78 -16.27 -7.28
C GLY A 63 3.39 -16.45 -5.90
N ILE A 64 4.12 -17.55 -5.74
CA ILE A 64 4.91 -17.91 -4.56
C ILE A 64 6.32 -18.30 -5.00
N GLY A 65 7.28 -18.23 -4.07
CA GLY A 65 8.69 -18.54 -4.34
C GLY A 65 9.50 -17.33 -4.85
N ARG A 66 10.79 -17.55 -5.15
CA ARG A 66 11.73 -16.50 -5.57
C ARG A 66 12.59 -16.98 -6.74
N GLY A 67 12.93 -16.06 -7.64
CA GLY A 67 13.77 -16.32 -8.82
C GLY A 67 13.23 -17.49 -9.65
N LYS A 68 14.10 -18.46 -9.97
CA LYS A 68 13.73 -19.66 -10.75
C LYS A 68 12.72 -20.59 -10.08
N ARG A 69 12.42 -20.40 -8.78
CA ARG A 69 11.41 -21.17 -8.04
C ARG A 69 10.07 -20.44 -7.94
N PHE A 70 9.85 -19.39 -8.72
CA PHE A 70 8.55 -18.74 -8.81
C PHE A 70 7.52 -19.71 -9.43
N THR A 71 6.38 -19.88 -8.77
CA THR A 71 5.26 -20.70 -9.26
C THR A 71 3.92 -20.10 -8.84
N ARG A 72 2.84 -20.53 -9.48
CA ARG A 72 1.47 -20.19 -9.10
C ARG A 72 0.78 -21.45 -8.56
N SER A 73 0.24 -21.37 -7.35
CA SER A 73 -0.48 -22.46 -6.71
C SER A 73 -1.73 -21.94 -6.02
N LYS A 74 -2.90 -22.26 -6.59
CA LYS A 74 -4.21 -21.91 -6.00
C LYS A 74 -4.46 -22.59 -4.65
N PHE A 75 -3.70 -23.64 -4.33
CA PHE A 75 -3.71 -24.26 -3.00
C PHE A 75 -3.06 -23.36 -1.94
N VAL A 76 -2.07 -22.54 -2.32
CA VAL A 76 -1.33 -21.68 -1.37
C VAL A 76 -1.94 -20.29 -1.28
N ARG A 77 -2.35 -19.70 -2.41
CA ARG A 77 -3.02 -18.39 -2.45
C ARG A 77 -3.92 -18.26 -3.67
N THR A 78 -5.02 -17.54 -3.54
CA THR A 78 -6.06 -17.39 -4.57
C THR A 78 -6.30 -15.94 -5.00
N ASP A 79 -5.56 -15.00 -4.42
CA ASP A 79 -5.69 -13.57 -4.70
C ASP A 79 -5.00 -13.17 -6.00
N GLU A 80 -5.49 -12.07 -6.58
CA GLU A 80 -4.87 -11.39 -7.71
C GLU A 80 -4.30 -10.06 -7.23
N ILE A 81 -3.13 -9.69 -7.74
CA ILE A 81 -2.39 -8.51 -7.30
C ILE A 81 -2.00 -7.65 -8.50
N CYS A 82 -1.90 -6.34 -8.24
CA CYS A 82 -1.29 -5.36 -9.11
C CYS A 82 -0.28 -4.56 -8.26
N TRP A 83 0.88 -4.23 -8.82
CA TRP A 83 1.87 -3.41 -8.12
C TRP A 83 1.48 -1.93 -8.21
N ILE A 84 1.72 -1.17 -7.13
CA ILE A 84 1.62 0.29 -7.17
C ILE A 84 2.96 0.80 -7.71
N GLU A 85 2.97 1.27 -8.96
CA GLU A 85 4.18 1.70 -9.67
C GLU A 85 4.30 3.23 -9.85
N GLY A 86 3.37 4.01 -9.28
CA GLY A 86 3.38 5.49 -9.39
C GLY A 86 2.68 6.05 -10.63
N ASP A 87 1.97 5.22 -11.39
CA ASP A 87 1.27 5.65 -12.62
C ASP A 87 0.01 6.49 -12.35
N SER A 88 -0.57 6.37 -11.16
CA SER A 88 -1.71 7.16 -10.70
C SER A 88 -1.30 8.19 -9.66
N GLU A 89 -2.15 9.19 -9.42
CA GLU A 89 -1.90 10.18 -8.36
C GLU A 89 -1.79 9.52 -6.99
N ALA A 90 -2.78 8.68 -6.64
CA ALA A 90 -2.75 7.89 -5.40
C ALA A 90 -1.49 7.02 -5.29
N GLY A 91 -1.01 6.46 -6.40
CA GLY A 91 0.21 5.64 -6.41
C GLY A 91 1.51 6.45 -6.30
N ARG A 92 1.51 7.75 -6.60
CA ARG A 92 2.66 8.64 -6.38
C ARG A 92 2.71 9.20 -4.96
N ASP A 93 1.54 9.37 -4.36
CA ASP A 93 1.41 9.86 -2.98
C ASP A 93 1.69 8.75 -1.95
N TRP A 94 1.71 7.49 -2.38
CA TRP A 94 2.16 6.31 -1.62
C TRP A 94 3.68 6.19 -1.60
#